data_AF-D0NHL4-F1
#
_entry.id   AF-D0NHL4-F1
#
_cell.length_a   1.000
_cell.length_b   1.000
_cell.length_c   1.000
_cell.angle_alpha   90.00
_cell.angle_beta   90.00
_cell.angle_gamma   90.00
#
_symmetry.space_group_name_H-M   'P 1'
#
loop_
_entity.id
_entity.type
_entity.pdbx_description
1 polymer ?
#
loop_
_entity_poly.entity_id
_entity_poly.type
_entity_poly.pdbx_seq_one_letter_code
_entity_poly.pdbx_strand_id
1 'polypeptide(L)'
;MVSPFKCLLASALVVSCVDAHGWLSKPEATFSNEAGDKTQFIATIEASSSGFKGTFNTAPKENVASFTKAFDASTYKSLKAFIDDKAKITVSGATLTCGNAEPDATAQPLPAKLEWYHSESEGFTASHEGPCEAWCDNERVFHDENCAAHFTTAPAVMPYEKRKCT
;
A
#
# COMPACT_ATOMS: atom_id res chain seq x y z
N MET A 1 6.40 12.66 57.14
CA MET A 1 5.91 11.65 56.18
C MET A 1 5.70 12.36 54.85
N VAL A 2 6.59 12.15 53.88
CA VAL A 2 6.51 12.77 52.54
C VAL A 2 5.95 11.71 51.60
N SER A 3 4.74 11.93 51.09
CA SER A 3 4.08 11.02 50.16
C SER A 3 4.63 11.28 48.75
N PRO A 4 5.10 10.27 48.00
CA PRO A 4 5.58 10.49 46.65
C PRO A 4 4.37 10.55 45.69
N PHE A 5 4.20 11.71 45.04
CA PHE A 5 3.32 11.83 43.88
C PHE A 5 3.86 10.91 42.78
N LYS A 6 3.12 9.85 42.46
CA LYS A 6 3.38 9.04 41.26
C LYS A 6 2.94 9.84 40.03
N CYS A 7 3.89 10.47 39.34
CA CYS A 7 3.66 10.96 37.99
C CYS A 7 3.39 9.76 37.08
N LEU A 8 2.15 9.59 36.62
CA LEU A 8 1.86 8.78 35.45
C LEU A 8 2.44 9.49 34.23
N LEU A 9 3.56 8.98 33.71
CA LEU A 9 4.02 9.27 32.36
C LEU A 9 3.08 8.55 31.39
N ALA A 10 2.15 9.27 30.78
CA ALA A 10 1.42 8.81 29.62
C ALA A 10 2.34 8.95 28.40
N SER A 11 2.98 7.86 27.99
CA SER A 11 3.70 7.80 26.71
C SER A 11 2.67 7.82 25.59
N ALA A 12 2.60 8.92 24.84
CA ALA A 12 1.85 8.98 23.61
C ALA A 12 2.52 8.04 22.60
N LEU A 13 1.88 6.91 22.32
CA LEU A 13 2.23 6.06 21.17
C LEU A 13 1.91 6.86 19.92
N VAL A 14 2.93 7.40 19.26
CA VAL A 14 2.79 7.96 17.91
C VAL A 14 2.45 6.78 17.00
N VAL A 15 1.17 6.67 16.67
CA VAL A 15 0.67 5.73 15.68
C VAL A 15 1.18 6.24 14.34
N SER A 16 2.23 5.61 13.80
CA SER A 16 2.70 5.89 12.44
C SER A 16 1.74 5.21 11.48
N CYS A 17 0.76 5.97 10.97
CA CYS A 17 0.04 5.56 9.77
C CYS A 17 1.00 5.60 8.58
N VAL A 18 0.96 4.57 7.75
CA VAL A 18 1.67 4.54 6.46
C VAL A 18 0.59 4.67 5.40
N ASP A 19 0.60 5.80 4.70
CA ASP A 19 -0.42 6.14 3.70
C ASP A 19 0.17 5.95 2.29
N ALA A 20 -0.12 4.82 1.66
CA ALA A 20 0.30 4.55 0.28
C ALA A 20 -0.58 5.34 -0.71
N HIS A 21 -0.03 6.41 -1.28
CA HIS A 21 -0.71 7.25 -2.27
C HIS A 21 -0.25 6.92 -3.69
N GLY A 22 -1.15 7.05 -4.66
CA GLY A 22 -0.81 6.99 -6.07
C GLY A 22 -1.87 6.36 -6.97
N TRP A 23 -1.54 6.21 -8.24
CA TRP A 23 -2.40 5.62 -9.27
C TRP A 23 -1.62 4.86 -10.35
N LEU A 24 -2.30 3.92 -11.00
CA LEU A 24 -1.82 3.32 -12.24
C LEU A 24 -2.05 4.28 -13.42
N SER A 25 -0.97 4.72 -14.05
CA SER A 25 -1.04 5.44 -15.33
C SER A 25 -1.01 4.51 -16.53
N LYS A 26 -0.50 3.27 -16.37
CA LYS A 26 -0.67 2.18 -17.34
C LYS A 26 -0.91 0.83 -16.64
N PRO A 27 -2.02 0.12 -16.94
CA PRO A 27 -3.19 0.64 -17.66
C PRO A 27 -3.76 1.86 -16.96
N GLU A 28 -4.27 2.83 -17.72
CA GLU A 28 -4.76 4.09 -17.17
C GLU A 28 -6.03 3.86 -16.33
N ALA A 29 -5.98 4.18 -15.05
CA ALA A 29 -7.16 4.17 -14.20
C ALA A 29 -8.02 5.40 -14.46
N THR A 30 -9.33 5.20 -14.55
CA THR A 30 -10.31 6.29 -14.64
C THR A 30 -10.80 6.63 -13.24
N PHE A 31 -10.93 7.92 -12.93
CA PHE A 31 -11.44 8.41 -11.65
C PHE A 31 -12.66 9.29 -11.90
N SER A 32 -13.71 9.12 -11.10
CA SER A 32 -14.87 9.99 -11.15
C SER A 32 -14.58 11.34 -10.46
N ASN A 33 -15.43 12.34 -10.68
CA ASN A 33 -15.27 13.62 -9.97
C ASN A 33 -15.48 13.46 -8.46
N GLU A 34 -16.32 12.50 -8.07
CA GLU A 34 -16.66 12.16 -6.69
C GLU A 34 -15.48 11.53 -5.95
N ALA A 35 -14.56 10.87 -6.66
CA ALA A 35 -13.33 10.31 -6.09
C ALA A 35 -12.37 11.41 -5.59
N GLY A 36 -12.50 12.64 -6.09
CA GLY A 36 -11.67 13.77 -5.68
C GLY A 36 -10.20 13.61 -6.04
N ASP A 37 -9.33 13.44 -5.05
CA ASP A 37 -7.90 13.25 -5.27
C ASP A 37 -7.62 11.81 -5.70
N LYS A 38 -7.21 11.64 -6.97
CA LYS A 38 -6.85 10.32 -7.54
C LYS A 38 -5.71 9.60 -6.81
N THR A 39 -4.89 10.33 -6.04
CA THR A 39 -3.76 9.77 -5.29
C THR A 39 -4.15 9.30 -3.89
N GLN A 40 -5.34 9.68 -3.41
CA GLN A 40 -5.80 9.41 -2.05
C GLN A 40 -5.80 7.90 -1.75
N PHE A 41 -5.17 7.51 -0.65
CA PHE A 41 -5.29 6.16 -0.10
C PHE A 41 -6.71 5.93 0.44
N ILE A 42 -7.19 4.69 0.34
CA ILE A 42 -8.57 4.35 0.71
C ILE A 42 -8.71 3.73 2.10
N ALA A 43 -7.60 3.24 2.66
CA ALA A 43 -7.55 2.53 3.94
C ALA A 43 -6.15 2.60 4.55
N THR A 44 -6.08 2.50 5.87
CA THR A 44 -4.84 2.37 6.64
C THR A 44 -4.91 1.09 7.47
N ILE A 45 -3.82 0.33 7.50
CA ILE A 45 -3.67 -0.84 8.38
C ILE A 45 -2.72 -0.48 9.50
N GLU A 46 -3.26 -0.26 10.69
CA GLU A 46 -2.46 0.09 11.85
C GLU A 46 -1.67 -1.11 12.36
N ALA A 47 -0.40 -0.89 12.74
CA ALA A 47 0.46 -1.93 13.30
C ALA A 47 -0.21 -2.66 14.48
N SER A 48 -0.91 -1.93 15.35
CA SER A 48 -1.64 -2.47 16.51
C SER A 48 -2.80 -3.40 16.13
N SER A 49 -3.34 -3.26 14.92
CA SER A 49 -4.48 -4.03 14.40
C SER A 49 -4.08 -5.09 13.36
N SER A 50 -2.86 -5.00 12.81
CA SER A 50 -2.33 -5.92 11.80
C SER A 50 -2.14 -7.35 12.31
N GLY A 51 -1.93 -7.53 13.62
CA GLY A 51 -1.49 -8.80 14.21
C GLY A 51 0.01 -9.07 14.04
N PHE A 52 0.75 -8.17 13.39
CA PHE A 52 2.18 -8.29 13.20
C PHE A 52 2.96 -7.80 14.42
N LYS A 53 4.07 -8.49 14.70
CA LYS A 53 5.01 -8.11 15.75
C LYS A 53 6.23 -7.48 15.10
N GLY A 54 6.58 -6.27 15.52
CA GLY A 54 7.74 -5.56 14.98
C GLY A 54 7.69 -4.08 15.34
N THR A 55 8.71 -3.36 14.88
CA THR A 55 8.78 -1.90 14.95
C THR A 55 8.65 -1.37 13.54
N PHE A 56 7.68 -0.48 13.30
CA PHE A 56 7.31 -0.01 11.95
C PHE A 56 7.39 1.51 11.82
N ASN A 57 8.08 2.18 12.74
CA ASN A 57 8.24 3.63 12.82
C ASN A 57 9.73 4.03 12.84
N THR A 58 10.56 3.26 12.12
CA THR A 58 12.00 3.51 11.93
C THR A 58 12.28 4.01 10.52
N ALA A 59 13.53 3.92 10.04
CA ALA A 59 13.85 4.29 8.67
C ALA A 59 13.17 3.33 7.66
N PRO A 60 12.89 3.78 6.42
CA PRO A 60 12.03 3.04 5.49
C PRO A 60 12.49 1.60 5.25
N LYS A 61 13.78 1.40 4.98
CA LYS A 61 14.37 0.07 4.75
C LYS A 61 14.23 -0.85 5.96
N GLU A 62 14.40 -0.33 7.17
CA GLU A 62 14.26 -1.06 8.43
C GLU A 62 12.79 -1.42 8.71
N ASN A 63 11.86 -0.56 8.32
CA ASN A 63 10.43 -0.86 8.36
C ASN A 63 10.07 -1.98 7.38
N VAL A 64 10.63 -1.98 6.17
CA VAL A 64 10.47 -3.08 5.21
C VAL A 64 11.00 -4.39 5.80
N ALA A 65 12.22 -4.39 6.33
CA ALA A 65 12.79 -5.59 6.95
C ALA A 65 11.92 -6.12 8.11
N SER A 66 11.35 -5.21 8.91
CA SER A 66 10.44 -5.56 10.01
C SER A 66 9.10 -6.10 9.49
N PHE A 67 8.56 -5.49 8.42
CA PHE A 67 7.34 -5.95 7.75
C PHE A 67 7.53 -7.34 7.15
N THR A 68 8.57 -7.54 6.33
CA THR A 68 8.87 -8.82 5.68
C THR A 68 8.99 -9.94 6.71
N LYS A 69 9.77 -9.72 7.78
CA LYS A 69 9.90 -10.70 8.87
C LYS A 69 8.55 -11.05 9.52
N ALA A 70 7.70 -10.07 9.76
CA ALA A 70 6.40 -10.30 10.39
C ALA A 70 5.40 -10.96 9.42
N PHE A 71 5.43 -10.56 8.14
CA PHE A 71 4.62 -11.12 7.08
C PHE A 71 4.96 -12.59 6.82
N ASP A 72 6.25 -12.93 6.75
CA ASP A 72 6.72 -14.32 6.58
C ASP A 72 6.34 -15.23 7.74
N ALA A 73 6.28 -14.70 8.96
CA ALA A 73 5.84 -15.42 10.14
C ALA A 73 4.31 -15.56 10.23
N SER A 74 3.57 -14.87 9.35
CA SER A 74 2.11 -14.86 9.35
C SER A 74 1.52 -16.03 8.54
N THR A 75 0.19 -16.11 8.52
CA THR A 75 -0.54 -17.09 7.70
C THR A 75 -0.86 -16.57 6.30
N TYR A 76 -0.70 -15.27 6.03
CA TYR A 76 -1.00 -14.69 4.72
C TYR A 76 -0.04 -15.20 3.65
N LYS A 77 -0.57 -15.38 2.44
CA LYS A 77 0.19 -15.86 1.27
C LYS A 77 0.40 -14.79 0.21
N SER A 78 -0.25 -13.65 0.38
CA SER A 78 -0.11 -12.49 -0.49
C SER A 78 -0.44 -11.20 0.26
N LEU A 79 0.10 -10.09 -0.26
CA LEU A 79 -0.22 -8.76 0.22
C LEU A 79 -1.72 -8.49 0.06
N LYS A 80 -2.30 -8.92 -1.07
CA LYS A 80 -3.76 -8.83 -1.30
C LYS A 80 -4.56 -9.51 -0.18
N ALA A 81 -4.21 -10.73 0.22
CA ALA A 81 -4.93 -11.43 1.29
C ALA A 81 -4.82 -10.73 2.65
N PHE A 82 -3.66 -10.11 2.93
CA PHE A 82 -3.49 -9.31 4.14
C PHE A 82 -4.32 -8.01 4.10
N ILE A 83 -4.32 -7.32 2.96
CA ILE A 83 -5.12 -6.11 2.73
C ILE A 83 -6.61 -6.44 2.83
N ASP A 84 -7.09 -7.48 2.14
CA ASP A 84 -8.49 -7.91 2.15
C ASP A 84 -9.01 -8.20 3.58
N ASP A 85 -8.16 -8.76 4.45
CA ASP A 85 -8.53 -9.11 5.82
C ASP A 85 -8.43 -7.92 6.80
N LYS A 86 -7.48 -7.01 6.60
CA LYS A 86 -7.16 -5.97 7.60
C LYS A 86 -7.57 -4.55 7.22
N ALA A 87 -7.65 -4.24 5.93
CA ALA A 87 -7.96 -2.88 5.49
C ALA A 87 -9.40 -2.51 5.84
N LYS A 88 -9.56 -1.30 6.37
CA LYS A 88 -10.86 -0.69 6.63
C LYS A 88 -10.99 0.53 5.76
N ILE A 89 -11.90 0.48 4.79
CA ILE A 89 -12.13 1.60 3.88
C ILE A 89 -12.70 2.78 4.66
N THR A 90 -12.05 3.93 4.52
CA THR A 90 -12.47 5.20 5.14
C THR A 90 -12.94 6.23 4.11
N VAL A 91 -12.73 5.96 2.82
CA VAL A 91 -13.11 6.86 1.72
C VAL A 91 -14.46 6.45 1.15
N SER A 92 -15.37 7.41 1.00
CA SER A 92 -16.70 7.17 0.43
C SER A 92 -16.59 6.81 -1.05
N GLY A 93 -17.33 5.79 -1.50
CA GLY A 93 -17.30 5.32 -2.89
C GLY A 93 -16.11 4.40 -3.23
N ALA A 94 -15.07 4.38 -2.40
CA ALA A 94 -13.92 3.50 -2.60
C ALA A 94 -14.25 2.03 -2.34
N THR A 95 -13.53 1.13 -3.01
CA THR A 95 -13.63 -0.32 -2.82
C THR A 95 -12.25 -0.96 -2.71
N LEU A 96 -12.13 -2.12 -2.08
CA LEU A 96 -10.85 -2.86 -2.05
C LEU A 96 -10.41 -3.34 -3.44
N THR A 97 -11.36 -3.55 -4.36
CA THR A 97 -11.06 -4.03 -5.71
C THR A 97 -10.56 -2.91 -6.62
N CYS A 98 -11.16 -1.72 -6.55
CA CYS A 98 -10.88 -0.62 -7.49
C CYS A 98 -10.19 0.58 -6.83
N GLY A 99 -9.93 0.55 -5.53
CA GLY A 99 -9.42 1.73 -4.83
C GLY A 99 -10.42 2.88 -4.95
N ASN A 100 -9.92 4.04 -5.36
CA ASN A 100 -10.71 5.22 -5.74
C ASN A 100 -11.07 5.28 -7.23
N ALA A 101 -10.63 4.31 -8.05
CA ALA A 101 -10.94 4.30 -9.48
C ALA A 101 -12.41 3.92 -9.72
N GLU A 102 -12.95 4.39 -10.84
CA GLU A 102 -14.31 4.09 -11.30
C GLU A 102 -14.43 2.59 -11.69
N PRO A 103 -15.18 1.78 -10.94
CA PRO A 103 -15.28 0.33 -11.18
C PRO A 103 -15.93 0.00 -12.53
N ASP A 104 -16.86 0.84 -13.01
CA ASP A 104 -17.62 0.59 -14.24
C ASP A 104 -16.98 1.28 -15.48
N ALA A 105 -15.75 1.78 -15.33
CA ALA A 105 -15.02 2.40 -16.44
C ALA A 105 -14.72 1.37 -17.54
N THR A 106 -14.58 1.87 -18.78
CA THR A 106 -14.17 1.02 -19.90
C THR A 106 -12.79 0.42 -19.62
N ALA A 107 -12.71 -0.90 -19.67
CA ALA A 107 -11.46 -1.63 -19.47
C ALA A 107 -10.39 -1.17 -20.48
N GLN A 108 -9.19 -0.90 -19.97
CA GLN A 108 -8.05 -0.50 -20.79
C GLN A 108 -7.35 -1.72 -21.39
N PRO A 109 -6.72 -1.60 -22.57
CA PRO A 109 -5.88 -2.65 -23.10
C PRO A 109 -4.69 -2.92 -22.16
N LEU A 110 -4.36 -4.20 -22.00
CA LEU A 110 -3.19 -4.59 -21.22
C LEU A 110 -1.90 -3.99 -21.82
N PRO A 111 -1.11 -3.20 -21.06
CA PRO A 111 0.13 -2.60 -21.57
C PRO A 111 1.25 -3.63 -21.74
N ALA A 112 2.47 -3.20 -22.06
CA ALA A 112 3.65 -4.07 -22.05
C ALA A 112 4.31 -4.16 -20.66
N LYS A 113 4.18 -3.07 -19.89
CA LYS A 113 4.64 -2.90 -18.50
C LYS A 113 3.62 -2.06 -17.75
N LEU A 114 3.58 -2.20 -16.44
CA LEU A 114 2.75 -1.35 -15.58
C LEU A 114 3.49 -0.04 -15.31
N GLU A 115 2.74 1.05 -15.20
CA GLU A 115 3.26 2.36 -14.79
C GLU A 115 2.46 2.88 -13.59
N TRP A 116 3.17 3.24 -12.53
CA TRP A 116 2.62 3.76 -11.29
C TRP A 116 3.21 5.13 -10.95
N TYR A 117 2.37 6.04 -10.48
CA TYR A 117 2.78 7.33 -9.93
C TYR A 117 2.30 7.47 -8.50
N HIS A 118 3.17 7.96 -7.61
CA HIS A 118 2.78 8.59 -6.36
C HIS A 118 2.31 10.03 -6.60
N SER A 119 3.02 10.74 -7.47
CA SER A 119 2.70 12.10 -7.94
C SER A 119 3.16 12.29 -9.39
N GLU A 120 2.76 13.38 -10.05
CA GLU A 120 3.14 13.65 -11.45
C GLU A 120 4.67 13.69 -11.69
N SER A 121 5.46 13.90 -10.62
CA SER A 121 6.93 13.93 -10.68
C SER A 121 7.62 12.75 -9.99
N GLU A 122 6.87 11.80 -9.43
CA GLU A 122 7.43 10.72 -8.60
C GLU A 122 6.70 9.39 -8.82
N GLY A 123 7.46 8.32 -9.06
CA GLY A 123 6.98 6.94 -9.04
C GLY A 123 6.68 6.48 -7.62
N PHE A 124 7.23 5.36 -7.16
CA PHE A 124 7.19 5.06 -5.73
C PHE A 124 8.09 6.04 -4.96
N THR A 125 7.67 6.47 -3.76
CA THR A 125 8.47 7.39 -2.95
C THR A 125 9.43 6.65 -2.03
N ALA A 126 10.69 7.07 -1.99
CA ALA A 126 11.73 6.49 -1.13
C ALA A 126 11.45 6.71 0.37
N SER A 127 10.55 7.62 0.72
CA SER A 127 10.10 7.83 2.10
C SER A 127 9.13 6.74 2.58
N HIS A 128 8.51 5.99 1.66
CA HIS A 128 7.52 4.94 1.93
C HIS A 128 7.91 3.66 1.19
N GLU A 129 9.01 3.04 1.66
CA GLU A 129 9.43 1.73 1.16
C GLU A 129 8.48 0.62 1.64
N GLY A 130 8.26 -0.37 0.77
CA GLY A 130 7.36 -1.48 1.06
C GLY A 130 7.14 -2.43 -0.11
N PRO A 131 6.61 -3.62 0.17
CA PRO A 131 6.27 -4.59 -0.84
C PRO A 131 5.08 -4.11 -1.69
N CYS A 132 5.02 -4.57 -2.92
CA CYS A 132 3.84 -4.39 -3.75
C CYS A 132 3.55 -5.64 -4.58
N GLU A 133 2.31 -5.71 -5.05
CA GLU A 133 1.82 -6.77 -5.93
C GLU A 133 0.96 -6.16 -7.02
N ALA A 134 0.92 -6.78 -8.18
CA ALA A 134 -0.11 -6.53 -9.19
C ALA A 134 -0.89 -7.80 -9.47
N TRP A 135 -2.18 -7.64 -9.71
CA TRP A 135 -3.13 -8.73 -9.87
C TRP A 135 -3.98 -8.50 -11.11
N CYS A 136 -4.27 -9.59 -11.81
CA CYS A 136 -5.33 -9.67 -12.79
C CYS A 136 -6.38 -10.62 -12.19
N ASP A 137 -7.51 -10.06 -11.79
CA ASP A 137 -8.55 -10.75 -11.02
C ASP A 137 -7.98 -11.51 -9.80
N ASN A 138 -7.97 -12.85 -9.87
CA ASN A 138 -7.52 -13.73 -8.81
C ASN A 138 -6.09 -14.26 -9.02
N GLU A 139 -5.40 -13.81 -10.07
CA GLU A 139 -4.06 -14.27 -10.42
C GLU A 139 -3.02 -13.15 -10.16
N ARG A 140 -2.02 -13.46 -9.33
CA ARG A 140 -0.92 -12.54 -9.07
C ARG A 140 0.04 -12.54 -10.26
N VAL A 141 0.22 -11.37 -10.87
CA VAL A 141 1.02 -11.19 -12.10
C VAL A 141 2.33 -10.44 -11.87
N PHE A 142 2.49 -9.84 -10.69
CA PHE A 142 3.73 -9.21 -10.26
C PHE A 142 3.83 -9.20 -8.73
N HIS A 143 5.04 -9.28 -8.21
CA HIS A 143 5.36 -9.11 -6.80
C HIS A 143 6.80 -8.67 -6.64
N ASP A 144 7.04 -7.76 -5.71
CA ASP A 144 8.37 -7.39 -5.23
C ASP A 144 8.28 -7.01 -3.74
N GLU A 145 9.34 -7.29 -2.98
CA GLU A 145 9.38 -7.06 -1.53
C GLU A 145 9.66 -5.60 -1.16
N ASN A 146 10.17 -4.79 -2.09
CA ASN A 146 10.43 -3.36 -1.90
C ASN A 146 10.39 -2.58 -3.22
N CYS A 147 9.17 -2.26 -3.67
CA CYS A 147 8.99 -1.61 -4.97
C CYS A 147 9.60 -0.20 -5.04
N ALA A 148 9.58 0.55 -3.94
CA ALA A 148 10.19 1.87 -3.88
C ALA A 148 11.71 1.84 -4.03
N ALA A 149 12.38 0.81 -3.50
CA ALA A 149 13.82 0.66 -3.66
C ALA A 149 14.22 0.16 -5.07
N HIS A 150 13.37 -0.63 -5.72
CA HIS A 150 13.71 -1.29 -6.99
C HIS A 150 13.20 -0.56 -8.25
N PHE A 151 12.13 0.24 -8.15
CA PHE A 151 11.51 0.94 -9.29
C PHE A 151 11.47 2.46 -9.05
N THR A 152 12.63 3.10 -9.23
CA THR A 152 12.89 4.48 -8.80
C THR A 152 12.61 5.57 -9.86
N THR A 153 12.04 5.18 -11.01
CA THR A 153 11.68 6.12 -12.09
C THR A 153 10.36 6.83 -11.79
N ALA A 154 10.07 7.93 -12.49
CA ALA A 154 8.76 8.57 -12.53
C ALA A 154 8.24 8.55 -13.99
N PRO A 155 7.21 7.74 -14.32
CA PRO A 155 6.51 6.79 -13.43
C PRO A 155 7.41 5.64 -13.03
N ALA A 156 7.06 4.92 -11.96
CA ALA A 156 7.67 3.64 -11.65
C ALA A 156 7.22 2.62 -12.71
N VAL A 157 8.18 1.95 -13.35
CA VAL A 157 7.90 1.02 -14.46
C VAL A 157 8.14 -0.41 -14.01
N MET A 158 7.08 -1.20 -13.84
CA MET A 158 7.16 -2.57 -13.33
C MET A 158 6.89 -3.61 -14.43
N PRO A 159 7.66 -4.72 -14.50
CA PRO A 159 7.30 -5.86 -15.32
C PRO A 159 6.07 -6.56 -14.73
N TYR A 160 5.37 -7.34 -15.53
CA TYR A 160 4.32 -8.24 -15.04
C TYR A 160 4.12 -9.39 -16.03
N GLU A 161 3.58 -10.50 -15.55
CA GLU A 161 3.26 -11.68 -16.35
C GLU A 161 1.96 -11.47 -17.13
N LYS A 162 1.97 -10.60 -18.15
CA LYS A 162 0.80 -10.26 -18.97
C LYS A 162 -0.06 -11.44 -19.42
N ARG A 163 0.58 -12.57 -19.78
CA ARG A 163 -0.08 -13.81 -20.22
C ARG A 163 -1.02 -14.45 -19.18
N LYS A 164 -0.88 -14.08 -17.92
CA LYS A 164 -1.70 -14.56 -16.80
C LYS A 164 -2.99 -13.75 -16.62
N CYS A 165 -3.12 -12.61 -17.30
CA CYS A 165 -4.35 -11.83 -17.37
C CYS A 165 -5.20 -12.39 -18.51
N THR A 166 -6.25 -13.15 -18.18
CA THR A 166 -7.10 -13.89 -19.14
C THR A 166 -8.51 -13.38 -19.15
#